data_AF-X0VT10-F1
#
_entry.id   AF-X0VT10-F1
#
_cell.length_a   1.000
_cell.length_b   1.000
_cell.length_c   1.000
_cell.angle_alpha   90.00
_cell.angle_beta   90.00
_cell.angle_gamma   90.00
#
_symmetry.space_group_name_H-M   'P 1'
#
loop_
_entity.id
_entity.type
_entity.pdbx_description
1 polymer ?
#
loop_
_entity_poly.entity_id
_entity_poly.type
_entity_poly.pdbx_seq_one_letter_code
_entity_poly.pdbx_strand_id
1 'polypeptide(L)'
;MKTVILIPVRGGSKGISQKGITDFCGQPLIYHAMEACEKSIANEVWISTENALIKEIVLRGRLSKTHVIDRPKELATDEATTESVMFHFAKEVEFDIIVLVQCTSPMICPKDIDKGINMVA
;
A
#
# COMPACT_ATOMS: atom_id res chain seq x y z
N MET A 1 6.15 14.73 13.36
CA MET A 1 5.68 13.34 13.46
C MET A 1 5.90 12.68 12.11
N LYS A 2 6.52 11.50 12.07
CA LYS A 2 6.74 10.70 10.88
C LYS A 2 5.45 9.95 10.54
N THR A 3 4.81 10.34 9.45
CA THR A 3 3.58 9.71 8.94
C THR A 3 3.93 8.82 7.75
N VAL A 4 3.56 7.55 7.85
CA VAL A 4 3.78 6.56 6.79
C VAL A 4 2.44 6.00 6.32
N ILE A 5 2.34 5.74 5.03
CA ILE A 5 1.21 5.03 4.43
C ILE A 5 1.60 3.57 4.23
N LEU A 6 0.72 2.64 4.59
CA LEU A 6 0.85 1.22 4.29
C LEU A 6 -0.25 0.81 3.29
N ILE A 7 0.16 0.21 2.17
CA ILE A 7 -0.72 -0.40 1.18
C ILE A 7 -0.46 -1.92 1.13
N PRO A 8 -1.29 -2.73 1.82
CA PRO A 8 -1.18 -4.19 1.74
C PRO A 8 -1.70 -4.71 0.40
N VAL A 9 -0.84 -5.35 -0.40
CA VAL A 9 -1.26 -6.01 -1.65
C VAL A 9 -0.61 -7.39 -1.75
N ARG A 10 -1.40 -8.44 -1.57
CA ARG A 10 -0.96 -9.82 -1.84
C ARG A 10 -1.17 -10.19 -3.31
N GLY A 11 -0.37 -11.11 -3.82
CA GLY A 11 -0.48 -11.62 -5.19
C GLY A 11 -1.70 -12.53 -5.38
N GLY A 12 -2.02 -13.34 -4.38
CA GLY A 12 -3.22 -14.19 -4.36
C GLY A 12 -4.47 -13.38 -4.05
N SER A 13 -5.53 -13.51 -4.86
CA SER A 13 -6.80 -12.80 -4.63
C SER A 13 -7.97 -13.71 -4.99
N LYS A 14 -8.91 -13.85 -4.05
CA LYS A 14 -10.07 -14.78 -4.14
C LYS A 14 -11.02 -14.50 -5.31
N GLY A 15 -11.13 -13.24 -5.75
CA GLY A 15 -12.10 -12.84 -6.78
C GLY A 15 -11.48 -12.68 -8.16
N ILE A 16 -10.45 -11.85 -8.25
CA ILE A 16 -9.70 -11.60 -9.49
C ILE A 16 -8.26 -11.96 -9.18
N SER A 17 -7.73 -12.99 -9.84
CA SER A 17 -6.33 -13.36 -9.71
C SER A 17 -5.45 -12.14 -10.01
N GLN A 18 -4.50 -11.85 -9.12
CA GLN A 18 -3.59 -10.70 -9.28
C GLN A 18 -4.32 -9.35 -9.39
N LYS A 19 -5.45 -9.18 -8.68
CA LYS A 19 -6.29 -7.96 -8.72
C LYS A 19 -5.48 -6.66 -8.60
N GLY A 20 -4.48 -6.62 -7.72
CA GLY A 20 -3.65 -5.43 -7.51
C GLY A 20 -2.91 -4.94 -8.75
N ILE A 21 -2.64 -5.82 -9.73
CA ILE A 21 -1.91 -5.48 -10.95
C ILE A 21 -2.76 -5.66 -12.22
N THR A 22 -4.04 -5.96 -12.05
CA THR A 22 -4.99 -6.01 -13.15
C THR A 22 -5.14 -4.60 -13.73
N ASP A 23 -5.25 -4.50 -15.06
CA ASP A 23 -5.51 -3.23 -15.72
C ASP A 23 -6.83 -2.64 -15.21
N PHE A 24 -6.75 -1.38 -14.79
CA PHE A 24 -7.87 -0.58 -14.38
C PHE A 24 -7.67 0.81 -14.97
N CYS A 25 -8.49 1.18 -15.95
CA CYS A 25 -8.39 2.46 -16.67
C CYS A 25 -7.00 2.70 -17.30
N GLY A 26 -6.38 1.66 -17.87
CA GLY A 26 -5.11 1.76 -18.59
C GLY A 26 -3.85 1.77 -17.71
N GLN A 27 -4.00 1.51 -16.40
CA GLN A 27 -2.88 1.34 -15.46
C GLN A 27 -3.17 0.19 -14.49
N PRO A 28 -2.14 -0.46 -13.91
CA PRO A 28 -2.35 -1.43 -12.84
C PRO A 28 -3.16 -0.84 -11.68
N LEU A 29 -4.13 -1.58 -11.12
CA LEU A 29 -5.02 -1.07 -10.07
C LEU A 29 -4.29 -0.40 -8.90
N ILE A 30 -3.20 -1.01 -8.41
CA ILE A 30 -2.38 -0.49 -7.32
C ILE A 30 -1.80 0.90 -7.62
N TYR A 31 -1.56 1.21 -8.89
CA TYR A 31 -0.93 2.45 -9.33
C TYR A 31 -1.77 3.68 -8.97
N HIS A 32 -3.09 3.58 -9.06
CA HIS A 32 -4.02 4.66 -8.71
C HIS A 32 -3.89 5.04 -7.23
N ALA A 33 -3.86 4.04 -6.35
CA ALA A 33 -3.68 4.28 -4.93
C ALA A 33 -2.28 4.81 -4.60
N MET A 34 -1.23 4.23 -5.22
CA MET A 34 0.15 4.68 -5.05
C MET A 34 0.33 6.14 -5.45
N GLU A 35 -0.21 6.55 -6.60
CA GLU A 35 -0.10 7.91 -7.09
C GLU A 35 -0.81 8.92 -6.17
N ALA A 36 -1.99 8.56 -5.66
CA ALA A 36 -2.69 9.39 -4.68
C ALA A 36 -1.89 9.53 -3.37
N CYS A 37 -1.31 8.43 -2.89
CA CYS A 37 -0.50 8.42 -1.67
C CYS A 37 0.80 9.21 -1.83
N GLU A 38 1.48 9.11 -2.97
CA GLU A 38 2.70 9.86 -3.29
C GLU A 38 2.48 11.38 -3.19
N LYS A 39 1.32 11.84 -3.67
CA LYS A 39 0.92 13.26 -3.70
C LYS A 39 0.38 13.76 -2.35
N SER A 40 0.21 12.89 -1.35
CA SER A 40 -0.22 13.28 0.00
C SER A 40 0.90 13.94 0.81
N ILE A 41 0.56 14.47 1.99
CA ILE A 41 1.51 15.01 2.97
C ILE A 41 2.33 13.94 3.71
N ALA A 42 2.03 12.64 3.52
CA ALA A 42 2.79 11.57 4.15
C ALA A 42 4.27 11.58 3.74
N ASN A 43 5.13 11.13 4.64
CA ASN A 43 6.59 11.08 4.43
C ASN A 43 6.97 9.94 3.50
N GLU A 44 6.37 8.77 3.71
CA GLU A 44 6.70 7.53 3.01
C GLU A 44 5.43 6.74 2.68
N VAL A 45 5.47 5.98 1.58
CA VAL A 45 4.43 5.07 1.12
C VAL A 45 5.03 3.67 1.00
N TRP A 46 4.48 2.69 1.70
CA TRP A 46 5.02 1.35 1.77
C TRP A 46 4.05 0.34 1.18
N ILE A 47 4.51 -0.42 0.18
CA ILE A 47 3.77 -1.52 -0.40
C ILE A 47 4.22 -2.81 0.27
N SER A 48 3.34 -3.44 1.05
CA SER A 48 3.62 -4.75 1.63
C SER A 48 3.16 -5.85 0.68
N THR A 49 4.09 -6.64 0.15
CA THR A 49 3.78 -7.73 -0.77
C THR A 49 4.82 -8.86 -0.73
N GLU A 50 4.36 -10.09 -0.92
CA GLU A 50 5.18 -11.27 -1.16
C GLU A 50 5.45 -11.50 -2.65
N ASN A 51 4.69 -10.83 -3.53
CA ASN A 51 4.63 -11.12 -4.95
C ASN A 51 5.66 -10.31 -5.74
N ALA A 52 6.59 -11.00 -6.40
CA ALA A 52 7.69 -10.38 -7.16
C ALA A 52 7.23 -9.43 -8.27
N LEU A 53 6.14 -9.75 -8.98
CA LEU A 53 5.61 -8.92 -10.07
C LEU A 53 5.03 -7.61 -9.54
N ILE A 54 4.38 -7.63 -8.38
CA ILE A 54 3.93 -6.41 -7.69
C ILE A 54 5.14 -5.54 -7.35
N LYS A 55 6.22 -6.13 -6.78
CA LYS A 55 7.45 -5.38 -6.47
C LYS A 55 8.02 -4.71 -7.71
N GLU A 56 8.10 -5.44 -8.81
CA GLU A 56 8.61 -4.94 -10.10
C GLU A 56 7.78 -3.75 -10.63
N ILE A 57 6.46 -3.84 -10.57
CA ILE A 57 5.55 -2.76 -11.00
C ILE A 57 5.74 -1.52 -10.12
N VAL A 58 5.86 -1.69 -8.81
CA VAL A 58 6.07 -0.58 -7.87
C VAL A 58 7.38 0.14 -8.19
N LEU A 59 8.47 -0.61 -8.35
CA LEU A 59 9.80 -0.07 -8.65
C LEU A 59 9.86 0.63 -10.03
N ARG A 60 9.07 0.17 -11.00
CA ARG A 60 8.95 0.81 -12.33
C ARG A 60 8.22 2.13 -12.30
N GLY A 61 7.33 2.35 -11.32
CA GLY A 61 6.58 3.60 -11.18
C GLY A 61 7.43 4.83 -10.87
N ARG A 62 8.67 4.65 -10.39
CA ARG A 62 9.63 5.74 -10.07
C ARG A 62 9.02 6.83 -9.17
N LEU A 63 8.16 6.44 -8.25
CA LEU A 63 7.60 7.32 -7.23
C LEU A 63 8.63 7.52 -6.12
N SER A 64 8.83 8.77 -5.70
CA SER A 64 9.94 9.18 -4.84
C SER A 64 9.79 8.76 -3.38
N LYS A 65 8.55 8.71 -2.87
CA LYS A 65 8.25 8.31 -1.48
C LYS A 65 7.87 6.85 -1.35
N THR A 66 7.83 6.11 -2.46
CA THR A 66 7.27 4.76 -2.47
C THR A 66 8.35 3.70 -2.31
N HIS A 67 8.15 2.83 -1.33
CA HIS A 67 9.02 1.72 -0.98
C HIS A 67 8.25 0.40 -0.97
N VAL A 68 8.98 -0.70 -1.02
CA VAL A 68 8.42 -2.04 -0.92
C VAL A 68 8.96 -2.69 0.35
N ILE A 69 8.07 -3.33 1.11
CA ILE A 69 8.43 -4.21 2.21
C ILE A 69 8.03 -5.63 1.85
N ASP A 70 8.98 -6.54 2.02
CA ASP A 70 8.77 -7.96 1.76
C ASP A 70 7.84 -8.55 2.81
N ARG A 71 6.70 -9.05 2.33
CA ARG A 71 5.72 -9.71 3.20
C ARG A 71 6.06 -11.20 3.34
N PRO A 72 6.11 -11.75 4.58
CA PRO A 72 6.16 -13.19 4.81
C PRO A 72 4.95 -13.89 4.18
N LYS A 73 5.17 -15.07 3.59
CA LYS A 73 4.14 -15.78 2.81
C LYS A 73 2.95 -16.21 3.68
N GLU A 74 3.19 -16.50 4.95
CA GLU A 74 2.19 -16.81 5.97
C GLU A 74 1.23 -15.64 6.25
N LEU A 75 1.62 -14.40 5.91
CA LEU A 75 0.76 -13.21 6.00
C LEU A 75 0.10 -12.86 4.65
N ALA A 76 0.27 -13.70 3.63
CA ALA A 76 -0.35 -13.56 2.31
C ALA A 76 -1.46 -14.58 2.04
N THR A 77 -1.94 -15.27 3.08
CA THR A 77 -3.04 -16.24 2.96
C THR A 77 -4.41 -15.56 2.93
N ASP A 78 -5.44 -16.36 2.70
CA ASP A 78 -6.82 -15.91 2.73
C ASP A 78 -7.37 -15.67 4.14
N GLU A 79 -6.75 -16.28 5.16
CA GLU A 79 -7.08 -16.09 6.58
C GLU A 79 -6.25 -15.00 7.25
N ALA A 80 -5.15 -14.55 6.63
CA ALA A 80 -4.31 -13.50 7.17
C ALA A 80 -5.08 -12.18 7.30
N THR A 81 -5.04 -11.58 8.48
CA THR A 81 -5.73 -10.32 8.76
C THR A 81 -4.89 -9.12 8.32
N THR A 82 -5.55 -8.00 8.04
CA THR A 82 -4.84 -6.74 7.81
C THR A 82 -4.00 -6.33 9.03
N GLU A 83 -4.51 -6.62 10.23
CA GLU A 83 -3.81 -6.36 11.50
C GLU A 83 -2.48 -7.11 11.59
N SER A 84 -2.42 -8.40 11.21
CA SER A 84 -1.16 -9.15 11.24
C SER A 84 -0.11 -8.58 10.29
N VAL A 85 -0.55 -8.07 9.13
CA VAL A 85 0.32 -7.35 8.18
C VAL A 85 0.79 -6.01 8.77
N MET A 86 -0.09 -5.27 9.45
CA MET A 86 0.28 -4.03 10.14
C MET A 86 1.28 -4.28 11.28
N PHE A 87 1.11 -5.35 12.07
CA PHE A 87 2.06 -5.74 13.11
C PHE A 87 3.43 -6.13 12.54
N HIS A 88 3.46 -6.85 11.42
CA HIS A 88 4.70 -7.14 10.72
C HIS A 88 5.38 -5.85 10.27
N PHE A 89 4.64 -4.95 9.62
CA PHE A 89 5.16 -3.66 9.17
C PHE A 89 5.73 -2.81 10.32
N ALA A 90 5.02 -2.74 11.44
CA ALA A 90 5.44 -1.97 12.62
C ALA A 90 6.72 -2.49 13.31
N LYS A 91 7.13 -3.74 13.03
CA LYS A 91 8.41 -4.28 13.52
C LYS A 91 9.61 -3.86 12.66
N GLU A 92 9.34 -3.53 11.39
CA GLU A 92 10.37 -3.28 10.37
C GLU A 92 10.54 -1.79 10.06
N VAL A 93 9.50 -0.98 10.31
CA VAL A 93 9.47 0.44 9.96
C VAL A 93 9.01 1.27 11.15
N GLU A 94 9.82 2.23 11.56
CA GLU A 94 9.46 3.22 12.58
C GLU A 94 8.58 4.33 12.00
N PHE A 95 7.55 4.72 12.76
CA PHE A 95 6.62 5.80 12.44
C PHE A 95 5.90 6.29 13.70
N ASP A 96 5.35 7.50 13.64
CA ASP A 96 4.45 8.05 14.66
C ASP A 96 2.97 7.83 14.27
N ILE A 97 2.66 7.93 12.97
CA ILE A 97 1.31 7.74 12.41
C ILE A 97 1.38 6.76 11.26
N ILE A 98 0.51 5.75 11.28
CA ILE A 98 0.29 4.83 10.17
C ILE A 98 -1.08 5.10 9.53
N VAL A 99 -1.08 5.24 8.20
CA VAL A 99 -2.29 5.35 7.39
C VAL A 99 -2.44 4.09 6.56
N LEU A 100 -3.50 3.33 6.80
CA LEU A 100 -3.81 2.14 6.01
C LEU A 100 -4.62 2.52 4.77
N VAL A 101 -4.08 2.26 3.58
CA VAL A 101 -4.79 2.47 2.31
C VAL A 101 -4.97 1.14 1.60
N GLN A 102 -6.20 0.85 1.16
CA GLN A 102 -6.49 -0.35 0.38
C GLN A 102 -6.44 -0.04 -1.12
N CYS A 103 -5.66 -0.81 -1.88
CA CYS A 103 -5.58 -0.67 -3.35
C CYS A 103 -6.94 -0.89 -4.06
N THR A 104 -7.91 -1.52 -3.39
CA THR A 104 -9.28 -1.70 -3.88
C THR A 104 -10.15 -0.45 -3.81
N SER A 105 -9.62 0.67 -3.31
CA SER A 105 -10.24 1.98 -3.33
C SER A 105 -9.52 2.92 -4.31
N PRO A 106 -9.57 2.66 -5.64
CA PRO A 106 -8.75 3.38 -6.62
C PRO A 106 -9.12 4.86 -6.77
N MET A 107 -10.29 5.28 -6.27
CA MET A 107 -10.75 6.67 -6.30
C MET A 107 -10.27 7.50 -5.09
N ILE A 108 -9.44 6.93 -4.22
CA ILE A 108 -8.86 7.67 -3.09
C ILE A 108 -8.08 8.87 -3.62
N CYS A 109 -8.27 10.05 -3.02
CA CYS A 109 -7.58 11.26 -3.45
C CYS A 109 -6.62 11.77 -2.36
N PRO A 110 -5.54 12.49 -2.74
CA PRO A 110 -4.57 13.00 -1.78
C PRO A 110 -5.21 13.88 -0.69
N LYS A 111 -6.20 14.69 -1.06
CA LYS A 111 -6.89 15.61 -0.13
C LYS A 111 -7.63 14.87 0.99
N ASP A 112 -8.20 13.70 0.71
CA ASP A 112 -8.89 12.90 1.73
C ASP A 112 -7.90 12.26 2.68
N ILE A 113 -6.76 11.79 2.16
CA ILE A 113 -5.64 11.27 2.95
C ILE A 113 -5.12 12.36 3.90
N ASP A 114 -4.83 13.55 3.35
CA ASP A 114 -4.30 14.69 4.11
C ASP A 114 -5.28 15.14 5.20
N LYS A 115 -6.57 15.19 4.87
CA LYS A 115 -7.62 15.50 5.85
C LYS A 115 -7.63 14.50 7.00
N GLY A 116 -7.54 13.20 6.69
CA GLY A 116 -7.48 12.15 7.71
C GLY A 116 -6.26 12.29 8.62
N ILE A 117 -5.08 12.54 8.04
CA ILE A 117 -3.84 12.75 8.80
C ILE A 117 -3.97 13.95 9.74
N ASN A 118 -4.49 15.08 9.25
CA ASN A 118 -4.64 16.30 10.03
C ASN A 118 -5.65 16.19 11.19
N MET A 119 -6.51 15.16 11.21
CA MET A 119 -7.45 14.92 12.31
C MET A 119 -6.83 14.18 13.50
N VAL A 120 -5.67 13.53 13.30
CA VAL A 120 -5.01 12.68 14.30
C VAL A 120 -3.58 13.12 14.63
N ALA A 121 -3.03 14.05 13.85
CA ALA A 121 -1.71 14.65 14.05
C ALA A 121 -1.73 15.79 15.07
#